data_AF-A0A2M7BTF0-F1
#
_entry.id   AF-A0A2M7BTF0-F1
#
_cell.length_a   1.000
_cell.length_b   1.000
_cell.length_c   1.000
_cell.angle_alpha   90.00
_cell.angle_beta   90.00
_cell.angle_gamma   90.00
#
_symmetry.space_group_name_H-M   'P 1'
#
loop_
_entity.id
_entity.type
_entity.pdbx_description
1 polymer ?
#
loop_
_entity_poly.entity_id
_entity_poly.type
_entity_poly.pdbx_seq_one_letter_code
_entity_poly.pdbx_strand_id
1 'polypeptide(L)'
;LSNGTIIEHDTPQNLAKKVTKAELILTYEKDPKQALEYLQGRSILYEQRHPSQLIIQTQEQDIPRIIFDISKTGLWMNDITINKPTLEDFFLQISRDTNGTP
;
A
#
# COMPACT_ATOMS: atom_id res chain seq x y z
N LEU A 1 -41.67 -1.31 5.59
CA LEU A 1 -41.25 0.02 6.10
C LEU A 1 -39.74 -0.05 6.23
N SER A 2 -39.04 0.43 5.21
CA SER A 2 -37.59 0.39 5.14
C SER A 2 -37.07 1.60 5.90
N ASN A 3 -36.60 1.39 7.13
CA ASN A 3 -35.92 2.42 7.90
C ASN A 3 -34.57 2.70 7.24
N GLY A 4 -34.60 3.57 6.24
CA GLY A 4 -33.43 4.21 5.65
C GLY A 4 -32.78 5.12 6.68
N THR A 5 -32.00 4.52 7.57
CA THR A 5 -31.00 5.25 8.35
C THR A 5 -30.04 5.83 7.34
N ILE A 6 -30.06 7.16 7.20
CA ILE A 6 -29.10 7.92 6.41
C ILE A 6 -27.77 7.77 7.13
N ILE A 7 -26.99 6.77 6.72
CA ILE A 7 -25.64 6.52 7.19
C ILE A 7 -24.81 7.71 6.69
N GLU A 8 -24.15 8.38 7.63
CA GLU A 8 -23.42 9.63 7.46
C GLU A 8 -22.48 9.62 6.24
N HIS A 9 -22.83 10.41 5.23
CA HIS A 9 -22.02 11.42 4.55
C HIS A 9 -20.50 11.23 4.28
N ASP A 10 -19.95 10.03 4.23
CA ASP A 10 -18.69 9.81 3.52
C ASP A 10 -19.01 9.49 2.06
N THR A 11 -18.90 10.49 1.19
CA THR A 11 -18.95 10.28 -0.25
C THR A 11 -18.00 9.13 -0.64
N PRO A 12 -18.30 8.34 -1.69
CA PRO A 12 -17.40 7.29 -2.17
C PRO A 12 -15.96 7.79 -2.39
N GLN A 13 -15.81 9.06 -2.74
CA GLN A 13 -14.53 9.76 -2.88
C GLN A 13 -13.71 9.85 -1.57
N ASN A 14 -14.34 10.00 -0.41
CA ASN A 14 -13.63 10.07 0.88
C ASN A 14 -13.25 8.68 1.41
N LEU A 15 -14.11 7.67 1.20
CA LEU A 15 -13.79 6.27 1.49
C LEU A 15 -12.63 5.76 0.63
N ALA A 16 -12.59 6.11 -0.66
CA ALA A 16 -11.50 5.74 -1.57
C ALA A 16 -10.13 6.28 -1.13
N LYS A 17 -10.10 7.45 -0.48
CA LYS A 17 -8.87 8.07 0.03
C LYS A 17 -8.30 7.40 1.28
N LYS A 18 -9.12 6.70 2.06
CA LYS A 18 -8.71 6.17 3.38
C LYS A 18 -8.19 4.73 3.33
N VAL A 19 -8.48 3.96 2.28
CA VAL A 19 -8.31 2.50 2.33
C VAL A 19 -7.76 1.88 1.04
N THR A 20 -6.96 2.62 0.29
CA THR A 20 -6.32 2.11 -0.93
C THR A 20 -4.93 1.59 -0.61
N LYS A 21 -4.87 0.29 -0.30
CA LYS A 21 -3.62 -0.48 -0.23
C LYS A 21 -2.98 -0.48 -1.62
N ALA A 22 -1.76 -0.01 -1.70
CA ALA A 22 -0.94 0.01 -2.91
C ALA A 22 0.31 -0.84 -2.70
N GLU A 23 0.83 -1.35 -3.80
CA GLU A 23 2.07 -2.13 -3.81
C GLU A 23 3.17 -1.33 -4.49
N LEU A 24 4.27 -1.14 -3.77
CA LEU A 24 5.49 -0.53 -4.29
C LEU A 24 6.50 -1.64 -4.54
N ILE A 25 6.89 -1.83 -5.79
CA ILE A 25 7.87 -2.83 -6.22
C ILE A 25 9.16 -2.09 -6.58
N LEU A 26 10.22 -2.42 -5.85
CA LEU A 26 11.56 -1.86 -6.07
C LEU A 26 12.46 -2.95 -6.63
N THR A 27 13.12 -2.65 -7.74
CA THR A 27 14.18 -3.49 -8.32
C THR A 27 15.53 -2.85 -8.04
N TYR A 28 16.51 -3.63 -7.58
CA TYR A 28 17.83 -3.15 -7.17
C TYR A 28 18.91 -4.19 -7.48
N GLU A 29 20.13 -3.73 -7.74
CA GLU A 29 21.27 -4.62 -8.05
C GLU A 29 22.21 -4.88 -6.87
N LYS A 30 22.20 -3.99 -5.86
CA LYS A 30 23.13 -4.04 -4.72
C LYS A 30 22.46 -4.52 -3.44
N ASP A 31 23.26 -4.82 -2.42
CA ASP A 31 22.80 -5.32 -1.13
C ASP A 31 21.71 -4.42 -0.50
N PRO A 32 20.48 -4.95 -0.26
CA PRO A 32 19.35 -4.17 0.24
C PRO A 32 19.31 -4.06 1.76
N LYS A 33 20.34 -4.53 2.49
CA LYS A 33 20.28 -4.73 3.94
C LYS A 33 19.81 -3.50 4.71
N GLN A 34 20.36 -2.33 4.42
CA GLN A 34 19.96 -1.08 5.10
C GLN A 34 18.51 -0.68 4.80
N ALA A 35 18.02 -0.94 3.58
CA ALA A 35 16.62 -0.70 3.24
C ALA A 35 15.68 -1.69 3.96
N LEU A 36 16.09 -2.95 4.11
CA LEU A 36 15.34 -3.94 4.88
C LEU A 36 15.28 -3.58 6.36
N GLU A 37 16.40 -3.16 6.96
CA GLU A 37 16.45 -2.67 8.35
C GLU A 37 15.53 -1.47 8.56
N TYR A 38 15.48 -0.54 7.60
CA TYR A 38 14.54 0.58 7.61
C TYR A 38 13.08 0.12 7.61
N LEU A 39 12.72 -0.84 6.75
CA LEU A 39 11.36 -1.37 6.65
C LEU A 39 10.96 -2.12 7.93
N GLN A 40 11.85 -2.96 8.45
CA GLN A 40 11.64 -3.67 9.72
C GLN A 40 11.46 -2.72 10.90
N GLY A 41 12.32 -1.70 11.00
CA GLY A 41 12.29 -0.72 12.09
C GLY A 41 11.02 0.14 12.11
N ARG A 42 10.32 0.26 10.98
CA ARG A 42 9.03 0.97 10.86
C ARG A 42 7.81 0.05 10.81
N SER A 43 8.01 -1.26 10.99
CA SER A 43 6.95 -2.28 10.87
C SER A 43 6.18 -2.19 9.55
N ILE A 44 6.87 -1.80 8.47
CA ILE A 44 6.30 -1.74 7.13
C ILE A 44 6.27 -3.17 6.59
N LEU A 45 5.12 -3.61 6.08
CA LEU A 45 4.97 -4.93 5.49
C LEU A 45 5.69 -4.99 4.15
N TYR A 46 6.58 -5.96 4.00
CA TYR A 46 7.31 -6.20 2.76
C TYR A 46 7.51 -7.69 2.49
N GLU A 47 7.72 -8.03 1.22
CA GLU A 47 8.04 -9.35 0.74
C GLU A 47 9.23 -9.28 -0.23
N GLN A 48 10.22 -10.14 -0.03
CA GLN A 48 11.35 -10.27 -0.94
C GLN A 48 11.09 -11.47 -1.87
N ARG A 49 10.53 -11.23 -3.06
CA ARG A 49 10.25 -12.28 -4.05
C ARG A 49 11.51 -12.82 -4.72
N HIS A 50 12.47 -11.93 -4.99
CA HIS A 50 13.74 -12.23 -5.65
C HIS A 50 14.88 -11.54 -4.90
N PRO A 51 16.14 -12.01 -5.04
CA PRO A 51 17.29 -11.36 -4.41
C PRO A 51 17.47 -9.88 -4.84
N SER A 52 16.87 -9.48 -5.96
CA SER A 52 16.95 -8.14 -6.55
C SER A 52 15.62 -7.40 -6.59
N GLN A 53 14.57 -7.93 -5.94
CA GLN A 53 13.24 -7.33 -5.97
C GLN A 53 12.59 -7.32 -4.58
N LEU A 54 12.03 -6.16 -4.22
CA LEU A 54 11.39 -5.93 -2.94
C LEU A 54 9.99 -5.37 -3.18
N ILE A 55 8.98 -6.04 -2.63
CA ILE A 55 7.59 -5.64 -2.71
C ILE A 55 7.19 -5.07 -1.35
N ILE A 56 6.68 -3.85 -1.33
CA ILE A 56 6.30 -3.13 -0.12
C ILE A 56 4.80 -2.88 -0.18
N GLN A 57 4.07 -3.41 0.81
CA GLN A 57 2.65 -3.17 0.99
C GLN A 57 2.49 -1.85 1.74
N THR A 58 1.86 -0.85 1.13
CA THR A 58 1.75 0.48 1.71
C THR A 58 0.47 1.19 1.27
N GLN A 59 0.31 2.46 1.63
CA GLN A 59 -0.75 3.31 1.11
C GLN A 59 -0.17 4.25 0.07
N GLU A 60 -0.97 4.67 -0.92
CA GLU A 60 -0.51 5.54 -2.00
C GLU A 60 0.19 6.82 -1.49
N GLN A 61 -0.34 7.41 -0.41
CA GLN A 61 0.20 8.60 0.24
C GLN A 61 1.60 8.41 0.85
N ASP A 62 1.95 7.19 1.26
CA ASP A 62 3.23 6.87 1.90
C ASP A 62 4.32 6.54 0.88
N ILE A 63 3.96 6.21 -0.37
CA ILE A 63 4.90 5.82 -1.42
C ILE A 63 6.03 6.84 -1.62
N PRO A 64 5.76 8.14 -1.82
CA PRO A 64 6.84 9.12 -2.05
C PRO A 64 7.82 9.19 -0.89
N ARG A 65 7.30 9.11 0.34
CA ARG A 65 8.11 9.13 1.57
C ARG A 65 8.99 7.87 1.67
N ILE A 66 8.41 6.70 1.39
CA ILE A 66 9.13 5.42 1.44
C ILE A 66 10.26 5.39 0.41
N ILE A 67 10.01 5.81 -0.84
CA ILE A 67 11.04 5.89 -1.89
C ILE A 67 12.17 6.83 -1.44
N PHE A 68 11.82 8.00 -0.92
CA PHE A 68 12.83 8.97 -0.47
C PHE A 68 13.66 8.44 0.69
N ASP A 69 13.04 7.84 1.70
CA ASP A 69 13.77 7.29 2.84
C ASP A 69 14.63 6.08 2.46
N ILE A 70 14.16 5.21 1.55
CA ILE A 70 14.97 4.10 1.01
C ILE A 70 16.15 4.64 0.19
N SER A 71 15.97 5.70 -0.60
CA SER A 71 17.09 6.29 -1.36
C SER A 71 18.23 6.79 -0.47
N LYS A 72 17.91 7.23 0.77
CA LYS A 72 18.92 7.67 1.76
C LYS A 72 19.73 6.53 2.36
N THR A 73 19.26 5.28 2.27
CA THR A 73 20.02 4.11 2.75
C THR A 73 21.13 3.72 1.77
N GLY A 74 21.28 4.45 0.66
CA GLY A 74 22.26 4.15 -0.37
C GLY A 74 21.85 3.00 -1.30
N LEU A 75 20.61 2.49 -1.17
CA LEU A 75 20.09 1.51 -2.11
C LEU A 75 19.89 2.15 -3.49
N TRP A 76 20.62 1.62 -4.47
CA TRP A 76 20.44 2.00 -5.86
C TRP A 76 19.24 1.25 -6.44
N MET A 77 18.18 2.01 -6.76
CA MET A 77 16.95 1.48 -7.36
C MET A 77 17.07 1.60 -8.87
N ASN A 78 17.00 0.47 -9.57
CA ASN A 78 17.04 0.40 -11.03
C ASN A 78 15.67 0.63 -11.65
N ASP A 79 14.63 0.12 -10.99
CA ASP A 79 13.25 0.24 -11.43
C ASP A 79 12.32 0.41 -10.23
N ILE A 80 11.27 1.21 -10.42
CA ILE A 80 10.24 1.48 -9.43
C ILE A 80 8.90 1.28 -10.13
N THR A 81 8.15 0.28 -9.70
CA THR A 81 6.80 0.01 -10.17
C THR A 81 5.80 0.27 -9.04
N ILE A 82 4.75 1.04 -9.32
CA ILE A 82 3.68 1.35 -8.38
C ILE A 82 2.39 0.72 -8.88
N ASN A 83 1.93 -0.30 -8.16
CA ASN A 83 0.64 -0.93 -8.40
C ASN A 83 -0.39 -0.26 -7.51
N LYS A 84 -1.27 0.52 -8.16
CA LYS A 84 -2.40 1.16 -7.50
C LYS A 84 -3.58 0.20 -7.45
N PRO A 85 -4.35 0.19 -6.37
CA PRO A 85 -5.59 -0.57 -6.31
C PRO A 85 -6.55 -0.07 -7.39
N THR A 86 -7.30 -1.00 -7.99
CA THR A 86 -8.28 -0.66 -8.99
C THR A 86 -9.58 -0.18 -8.35
N LEU A 87 -10.47 0.43 -9.15
CA LEU A 87 -11.82 0.74 -8.70
C LEU A 87 -12.60 -0.53 -8.32
N GLU A 88 -12.30 -1.67 -8.99
CA GLU A 88 -12.91 -2.96 -8.68
C GLU A 88 -12.47 -3.48 -7.31
N ASP A 89 -11.17 -3.38 -6.97
CA ASP A 89 -10.66 -3.70 -5.63
C ASP A 89 -11.36 -2.88 -4.54
N PHE A 90 -11.62 -1.61 -4.83
CA PHE A 90 -12.36 -0.73 -3.93
C PHE A 90 -13.80 -1.21 -3.70
N PHE A 91 -14.52 -1.58 -4.76
CA PHE A 91 -15.87 -2.11 -4.64
C PHE A 91 -15.90 -3.45 -3.87
N LEU A 92 -14.95 -4.34 -4.12
CA LEU A 92 -14.85 -5.63 -3.42
C LEU A 92 -14.56 -5.43 -1.92
N GLN A 93 -13.69 -4.49 -1.57
CA GLN A 93 -13.35 -4.22 -0.17
C GLN A 93 -14.53 -3.68 0.62
N ILE A 94 -15.28 -2.71 0.08
CA ILE A 94 -16.49 -2.18 0.73
C ILE A 94 -17.57 -3.26 0.84
N SER A 95 -17.76 -4.07 -0.20
CA SER A 95 -18.78 -5.13 -0.21
C SER A 95 -18.50 -6.24 0.80
N ARG A 96 -17.22 -6.49 1.12
CA ARG A 96 -16.82 -7.42 2.18
C ARG A 96 -16.96 -6.83 3.57
N ASP A 97 -16.68 -5.53 3.75
CA ASP A 97 -16.84 -4.83 5.02
C ASP A 97 -18.32 -4.80 5.46
N THR A 98 -19.26 -4.66 4.51
CA THR A 98 -20.71 -4.70 4.78
C THR A 98 -21.29 -6.10 5.05
N ASN A 99 -20.52 -7.18 4.87
CA ASN A 99 -20.98 -8.57 5.07
C ASN A 99 -20.46 -9.20 6.38
N GLY A 100 -20.08 -8.38 7.35
CA GLY A 100 -19.53 -8.81 8.63
C GLY A 100 -20.41 -8.53 9.85
N THR A 101 -21.66 -9.03 9.89
CA THR A 101 -22.27 -9.63 11.10
C THR A 101 -23.60 -10.33 10.75
N PRO A 102 -23.85 -11.56 11.25
CA PRO A 102 -25.12 -12.28 11.11
C PRO A 102 -26.28 -11.66 11.90
#